data_AF-A0A941UKU5-F1
#
_entry.id   AF-A0A941UKU5-F1
#
_cell.length_a   1.000
_cell.length_b   1.000
_cell.length_c   1.000
_cell.angle_alpha   90.00
_cell.angle_beta   90.00
_cell.angle_gamma   90.00
#
_symmetry.space_group_name_H-M   'P 1'
#
loop_
_entity.id
_entity.type
_entity.pdbx_description
1 polymer ?
#
loop_
_entity_poly.entity_id
_entity_poly.type
_entity_poly.pdbx_seq_one_letter_code
_entity_poly.pdbx_strand_id
1 'polypeptide(L)'
;MNSGNPKTLTAAPKGVAFALAGSGGSGVMTAGTLLLAGAANAGVYGLMVRTSGPQIRGGEAAALVRLADRPVDTLGDTFDLLLAIDWGNTHRFADEVPLTARSVIVGDPDEGEPPEVFLATGARYVPLQMKKMAKAIPGSWVNMVALGFAGAMAGFPQEALEAAVRADWKRGEAALAANLAALAAGYAAERGLTPPIAVPPVPRTEGGAKQRWSISGNEAAGFGAIRGGVRYVAAYPITPATELLEWMAPALAKVGGTLLQAEDELASINMIIGGSFGGVPSLTATAGPGLALMAEGIGLAVASETPVVIVDVMRGGPSTGIPAKSEQSDLSFAVSGLHGDAPRLVLAPSSIADCATTTQWAVYLAEKLQAPAIVLSDQFLGQSRAIIDPPADSGLRAERLKAEANAADYKRYRNTESGVSPMAVPGTPGVTYTADGLEHTEAAVPSSNSRDHQLQLDKRERKLARFDYGDAWADIDGDGDAAVITFGSTSAAVREAVARARAEGVHVRLIAMRLLAPAQPEKLAKALEGVRHVMVVEQNHGGQFLRYLRGHFDLPAKPVGYHRPGPLPLRPGEVHKAIAEWRKAA
;
A
#
# COMPACT_ATOMS: atom_id res chain seq x y z
N MET A 1 -5.20 -8.67 15.83
CA MET A 1 -5.32 -8.91 14.37
C MET A 1 -4.01 -9.55 13.93
N ASN A 2 -4.04 -10.67 13.22
CA ASN A 2 -2.82 -11.36 12.75
C ASN A 2 -2.61 -10.99 11.28
N SER A 3 -1.54 -10.27 10.95
CA SER A 3 -1.27 -9.69 9.62
C SER A 3 -0.90 -10.71 8.53
N GLY A 4 -1.04 -12.01 8.82
CA GLY A 4 -0.74 -13.10 7.88
C GLY A 4 0.76 -13.35 7.63
N ASN A 5 1.63 -12.36 7.90
CA ASN A 5 3.08 -12.51 7.79
C ASN A 5 3.69 -13.10 9.08
N PRO A 6 4.74 -13.94 8.98
CA PRO A 6 5.49 -14.36 10.15
C PRO A 6 6.04 -13.14 10.88
N LYS A 7 5.73 -13.02 12.18
CA LYS A 7 6.12 -11.87 13.01
C LYS A 7 7.63 -11.62 13.03
N THR A 8 8.43 -12.68 12.84
CA THR A 8 9.89 -12.63 12.87
C THR A 8 10.47 -13.27 11.60
N LEU A 9 11.19 -12.48 10.81
CA LEU A 9 11.99 -13.00 9.70
C LEU A 9 13.37 -13.41 10.25
N THR A 10 13.76 -14.67 10.02
CA THR A 10 15.06 -15.20 10.45
C THR A 10 16.16 -15.09 9.39
N ALA A 11 15.78 -14.89 8.13
CA ALA A 11 16.68 -14.72 6.98
C ALA A 11 15.94 -14.01 5.83
N ALA A 12 16.66 -13.55 4.80
CA ALA A 12 16.08 -12.99 3.57
C ALA A 12 15.36 -14.08 2.72
N PRO A 13 14.27 -13.75 1.99
CA PRO A 13 13.57 -14.70 1.12
C PRO A 13 14.48 -15.29 0.04
N LYS A 14 14.33 -16.60 -0.24
CA LYS A 14 14.97 -17.19 -1.42
C LYS A 14 14.04 -16.97 -2.59
N GLY A 15 14.57 -16.37 -3.65
CA GLY A 15 13.73 -15.88 -4.72
C GLY A 15 14.51 -15.37 -5.90
N VAL A 16 13.76 -14.88 -6.90
CA VAL A 16 14.29 -14.28 -8.12
C VAL A 16 13.56 -12.98 -8.42
N ALA A 17 14.25 -12.05 -9.07
CA ALA A 17 13.72 -10.76 -9.45
C ALA A 17 13.87 -10.53 -10.95
N PHE A 18 12.75 -10.35 -11.66
CA PHE A 18 12.71 -10.11 -13.09
C PHE A 18 12.17 -8.71 -13.38
N ALA A 19 12.80 -8.01 -14.30
CA ALA A 19 12.29 -6.80 -14.91
C ALA A 19 11.88 -7.12 -16.34
N LEU A 20 10.58 -7.09 -16.62
CA LEU A 20 10.06 -7.14 -17.98
C LEU A 20 9.88 -5.70 -18.44
N ALA A 21 10.45 -5.30 -19.58
CA ALA A 21 10.49 -3.91 -20.02
C ALA A 21 10.11 -3.75 -21.50
N GLY A 22 9.69 -2.55 -21.88
CA GLY A 22 9.39 -2.19 -23.26
C GLY A 22 8.55 -0.93 -23.37
N SER A 23 8.18 -0.59 -24.59
CA SER A 23 7.34 0.57 -24.87
C SER A 23 5.92 0.38 -24.37
N GLY A 24 5.25 1.46 -23.97
CA GLY A 24 3.87 1.46 -23.51
C GLY A 24 2.95 0.91 -24.60
N GLY A 25 2.26 -0.20 -24.30
CA GLY A 25 1.42 -0.94 -25.24
C GLY A 25 2.06 -2.22 -25.81
N SER A 26 3.35 -2.49 -25.55
CA SER A 26 4.05 -3.71 -25.97
C SER A 26 3.56 -5.00 -25.28
N GLY A 27 2.73 -4.88 -24.24
CA GLY A 27 2.18 -6.01 -23.49
C GLY A 27 3.03 -6.46 -22.29
N VAL A 28 4.02 -5.68 -21.87
CA VAL A 28 4.89 -5.93 -20.70
C VAL A 28 4.09 -6.09 -19.40
N MET A 29 3.14 -5.20 -19.14
CA MET A 29 2.28 -5.27 -17.95
C MET A 29 1.43 -6.55 -17.92
N THR A 30 0.95 -7.00 -19.09
CA THR A 30 0.23 -8.26 -19.24
C THR A 30 1.15 -9.44 -18.96
N ALA A 31 2.36 -9.45 -19.52
CA ALA A 31 3.33 -10.51 -19.26
C ALA A 31 3.71 -10.59 -17.76
N GLY A 32 3.94 -9.46 -17.10
CA GLY A 32 4.22 -9.42 -15.66
C GLY A 32 3.06 -9.96 -14.81
N THR A 33 1.83 -9.54 -15.10
CA THR A 33 0.63 -10.02 -14.39
C THR A 33 0.43 -11.53 -14.58
N LEU A 34 0.60 -12.02 -15.82
CA LEU A 34 0.47 -13.45 -16.13
C LEU A 34 1.61 -14.27 -15.52
N LEU A 35 2.83 -13.74 -15.44
CA LEU A 35 3.94 -14.38 -14.75
C LEU A 35 3.63 -14.53 -13.25
N LEU A 36 3.07 -13.49 -12.63
CA LEU A 36 2.65 -13.53 -11.23
C LEU A 36 1.51 -14.54 -11.00
N ALA A 37 0.53 -14.60 -11.90
CA ALA A 37 -0.53 -15.61 -11.85
C ALA A 37 0.01 -17.03 -12.06
N GLY A 38 0.97 -17.20 -12.98
CA GLY A 38 1.70 -18.45 -13.18
C GLY A 38 2.44 -18.90 -11.93
N ALA A 39 3.06 -17.96 -11.20
CA ALA A 39 3.70 -18.22 -9.92
C ALA A 39 2.71 -18.78 -8.88
N ALA A 40 1.51 -18.17 -8.77
CA ALA A 40 0.47 -18.66 -7.87
C ALA A 40 0.01 -20.09 -8.23
N ASN A 41 -0.13 -20.37 -9.54
CA ASN A 41 -0.45 -21.71 -10.04
C ASN A 41 0.65 -22.73 -9.74
N ALA A 42 1.92 -22.29 -9.79
CA ALA A 42 3.10 -23.09 -9.47
C ALA A 42 3.37 -23.22 -7.96
N GLY A 43 2.54 -22.65 -7.09
CA GLY A 43 2.75 -22.72 -5.64
C GLY A 43 3.84 -21.78 -5.12
N VAL A 44 4.17 -20.72 -5.84
CA VAL A 44 5.15 -19.69 -5.50
C VAL A 44 4.47 -18.38 -5.09
N TYR A 45 5.09 -17.60 -4.21
CA TYR A 45 4.64 -16.24 -3.87
C TYR A 45 5.31 -15.24 -4.80
N GLY A 46 4.73 -14.05 -4.93
CA GLY A 46 5.40 -13.00 -5.68
C GLY A 46 4.80 -11.63 -5.46
N LEU A 47 5.56 -10.64 -5.88
CA LEU A 47 5.22 -9.22 -5.91
C LEU A 47 5.49 -8.73 -7.33
N MET A 48 4.56 -7.98 -7.90
CA MET A 48 4.75 -7.21 -9.11
C MET A 48 4.58 -5.73 -8.78
N VAL A 49 5.64 -4.97 -8.98
CA VAL A 49 5.64 -3.51 -8.96
C VAL A 49 5.62 -3.04 -10.39
N ARG A 50 4.79 -2.05 -10.68
CA ARG A 50 4.74 -1.44 -12.01
C ARG A 50 5.47 -0.11 -12.00
N THR A 51 6.10 0.20 -13.11
CA THR A 51 6.72 1.49 -13.32
C THR A 51 6.54 1.93 -14.76
N SER A 52 6.24 3.21 -14.95
CA SER A 52 6.06 3.79 -16.27
C SER A 52 6.55 5.24 -16.29
N GLY A 53 6.90 5.70 -17.48
CA GLY A 53 7.07 7.12 -17.74
C GLY A 53 5.76 7.91 -17.56
N PRO A 54 5.82 9.25 -17.64
CA PRO A 54 4.64 10.11 -17.50
C PRO A 54 3.69 10.04 -18.71
N GLN A 55 4.09 9.44 -19.84
CA GLN A 55 3.28 9.35 -21.05
C GLN A 55 2.37 8.10 -21.05
N ILE A 56 1.11 8.29 -21.46
CA ILE A 56 0.12 7.19 -21.57
C ILE A 56 0.43 6.23 -22.74
N ARG A 57 0.94 6.74 -23.87
CA ARG A 57 1.33 5.94 -25.04
C ARG A 57 2.74 6.30 -25.50
N GLY A 58 3.52 5.30 -25.91
CA GLY A 58 4.88 5.48 -26.44
C GLY A 58 5.95 5.84 -25.39
N GLY A 59 5.58 5.94 -24.11
CA GLY A 59 6.53 6.02 -23.00
C GLY A 59 7.09 4.64 -22.62
N GLU A 60 8.09 4.61 -21.76
CA GLU A 60 8.65 3.39 -21.17
C GLU A 60 7.68 2.76 -20.14
N ALA A 61 7.62 1.43 -20.10
CA ALA A 61 6.91 0.68 -19.08
C ALA A 61 7.72 -0.55 -18.65
N ALA A 62 7.71 -0.86 -17.35
CA ALA A 62 8.28 -2.09 -16.83
C ALA A 62 7.42 -2.72 -15.74
N ALA A 63 7.39 -4.05 -15.77
CA ALA A 63 6.87 -4.90 -14.71
C ALA A 63 8.05 -5.49 -13.94
N LEU A 64 8.20 -5.06 -12.69
CA LEU A 64 9.25 -5.49 -11.78
C LEU A 64 8.68 -6.58 -10.88
N VAL A 65 9.05 -7.83 -11.14
CA VAL A 65 8.49 -9.00 -10.49
C VAL A 65 9.52 -9.61 -9.55
N ARG A 66 9.19 -9.78 -8.27
CA ARG A 66 9.97 -10.60 -7.32
C ARG A 66 9.17 -11.85 -6.99
N LEU A 67 9.74 -13.02 -7.25
CA LEU A 67 9.16 -14.33 -6.94
C LEU A 67 9.92 -14.93 -5.75
N ALA A 68 9.22 -15.56 -4.82
CA ALA A 68 9.84 -16.06 -3.59
C ALA A 68 9.13 -17.27 -2.98
N ASP A 69 9.86 -17.95 -2.09
CA ASP A 69 9.43 -19.09 -1.29
C ASP A 69 8.53 -18.73 -0.09
N ARG A 70 8.09 -17.47 0.01
CA ARG A 70 7.21 -16.93 1.04
C ARG A 70 6.66 -15.57 0.62
N PRO A 71 5.64 -15.01 1.30
CA PRO A 71 5.16 -13.67 1.01
C PRO A 71 6.30 -12.64 0.95
N VAL A 72 6.25 -11.77 -0.06
CA VAL A 72 7.21 -10.68 -0.26
C VAL A 72 6.44 -9.39 -0.53
N ASP A 73 6.77 -8.35 0.23
CA ASP A 73 6.11 -7.03 0.17
C ASP A 73 7.07 -5.90 -0.29
N THR A 74 8.28 -6.26 -0.73
CA THR A 74 9.27 -5.31 -1.26
C THR A 74 10.11 -5.93 -2.39
N LEU A 75 10.67 -5.08 -3.25
CA LEU A 75 11.66 -5.48 -4.25
C LEU A 75 12.98 -5.89 -3.57
N GLY A 76 13.75 -6.75 -4.25
CA GLY A 76 15.11 -7.10 -3.83
C GLY A 76 16.11 -5.99 -4.15
N ASP A 77 17.39 -6.26 -3.95
CA ASP A 77 18.46 -5.27 -4.21
C ASP A 77 18.78 -5.12 -5.68
N THR A 78 18.61 -6.20 -6.44
CA THR A 78 19.02 -6.35 -7.84
C THR A 78 18.00 -7.20 -8.60
N PHE A 79 18.04 -7.15 -9.93
CA PHE A 79 17.27 -8.04 -10.80
C PHE A 79 18.18 -9.09 -11.42
N ASP A 80 17.70 -10.33 -11.45
CA ASP A 80 18.36 -11.47 -12.08
C ASP A 80 18.14 -11.49 -13.60
N LEU A 81 17.00 -10.98 -14.06
CA LEU A 81 16.64 -10.87 -15.47
C LEU A 81 16.17 -9.45 -15.80
N LEU A 82 16.70 -8.87 -16.88
CA LEU A 82 16.04 -7.82 -17.63
C LEU A 82 15.62 -8.40 -19.00
N LEU A 83 14.32 -8.60 -19.20
CA LEU A 83 13.77 -9.05 -20.49
C LEU A 83 13.02 -7.88 -21.13
N ALA A 84 13.57 -7.35 -22.22
CA ALA A 84 13.00 -6.25 -22.96
C ALA A 84 12.32 -6.73 -24.24
N ILE A 85 11.02 -6.48 -24.41
CA ILE A 85 10.32 -6.71 -25.68
C ILE A 85 10.87 -5.78 -26.77
N ASP A 86 11.18 -4.56 -26.37
CA ASP A 86 11.88 -3.52 -27.14
C ASP A 86 12.67 -2.64 -26.17
N TRP A 87 13.66 -1.89 -26.66
CA TRP A 87 14.51 -1.04 -25.83
C TRP A 87 13.98 0.37 -25.61
N GLY A 88 12.79 0.70 -26.14
CA GLY A 88 12.23 2.05 -26.17
C GLY A 88 12.24 2.74 -24.81
N ASN A 89 13.11 3.76 -24.65
CA ASN A 89 13.31 4.53 -23.42
C ASN A 89 13.64 3.72 -22.15
N THR A 90 13.98 2.43 -22.27
CA THR A 90 14.21 1.52 -21.12
C THR A 90 15.37 1.95 -20.23
N HIS A 91 16.35 2.68 -20.77
CA HIS A 91 17.47 3.27 -20.02
C HIS A 91 17.02 4.20 -18.89
N ARG A 92 15.80 4.76 -18.96
CA ARG A 92 15.24 5.61 -17.89
C ARG A 92 14.93 4.85 -16.61
N PHE A 93 14.81 3.53 -16.69
CA PHE A 93 14.64 2.66 -15.52
C PHE A 93 15.96 2.18 -14.93
N ALA A 94 17.11 2.73 -15.33
CA ALA A 94 18.42 2.27 -14.83
C ALA A 94 18.49 2.21 -13.29
N ASP A 95 17.99 3.24 -12.60
CA ASP A 95 17.98 3.29 -11.14
C ASP A 95 16.93 2.37 -10.50
N GLU A 96 15.87 2.03 -11.25
CA GLU A 96 14.80 1.14 -10.82
C GLU A 96 15.09 -0.33 -11.09
N VAL A 97 16.00 -0.61 -12.03
CA VAL A 97 16.41 -1.96 -12.46
C VAL A 97 17.92 -2.12 -12.28
N PRO A 98 18.43 -2.12 -11.03
CA PRO A 98 19.83 -2.41 -10.76
C PRO A 98 20.16 -3.85 -11.19
N LEU A 99 21.15 -3.98 -12.07
CA LEU A 99 21.72 -5.25 -12.53
C LEU A 99 23.14 -5.44 -12.00
N THR A 100 23.63 -6.68 -12.08
CA THR A 100 25.00 -7.07 -11.72
C THR A 100 25.59 -7.98 -12.78
N ALA A 101 26.87 -8.33 -12.65
CA ALA A 101 27.51 -9.34 -13.49
C ALA A 101 26.85 -10.74 -13.45
N ARG A 102 25.99 -11.00 -12.45
CA ARG A 102 25.20 -12.25 -12.37
C ARG A 102 23.87 -12.16 -13.13
N SER A 103 23.44 -10.95 -13.48
CA SER A 103 22.17 -10.71 -14.15
C SER A 103 22.25 -11.09 -15.63
N VAL A 104 21.11 -11.41 -16.21
CA VAL A 104 20.94 -11.71 -17.63
C VAL A 104 20.08 -10.64 -18.29
N ILE A 105 20.53 -10.16 -19.44
CA ILE A 105 19.77 -9.26 -20.30
C ILE A 105 19.26 -10.07 -21.49
N VAL A 106 17.96 -10.00 -21.77
CA VAL A 106 17.32 -10.66 -22.91
C VAL A 106 16.57 -9.63 -23.72
N GLY A 107 16.77 -9.63 -25.03
CA GLY A 107 16.05 -8.74 -25.93
C GLY A 107 16.14 -9.21 -27.37
N ASP A 108 15.30 -8.62 -28.21
CA ASP A 108 15.31 -8.91 -29.64
C ASP A 108 16.43 -8.11 -30.34
N PRO A 109 17.42 -8.78 -30.95
CA PRO A 109 18.52 -8.06 -31.62
C PRO A 109 18.06 -7.24 -32.83
N ASP A 110 16.86 -7.53 -33.39
CA ASP A 110 16.29 -6.70 -34.45
C ASP A 110 15.80 -5.33 -33.92
N GLU A 111 15.67 -5.15 -32.58
CA GLU A 111 15.35 -3.88 -31.93
C GLU A 111 16.58 -3.03 -31.59
N GLY A 112 17.77 -3.49 -31.97
CA GLY A 112 19.05 -2.86 -31.65
C GLY A 112 19.69 -3.41 -30.37
N GLU A 113 20.79 -2.76 -29.98
CA GLU A 113 21.57 -3.16 -28.82
C GLU A 113 20.90 -2.75 -27.50
N PRO A 114 21.07 -3.54 -26.42
CA PRO A 114 20.66 -3.12 -25.08
C PRO A 114 21.31 -1.79 -24.70
N PRO A 115 20.63 -0.92 -23.94
CA PRO A 115 21.22 0.33 -23.47
C PRO A 115 22.53 0.12 -22.70
N GLU A 116 23.52 0.97 -22.98
CA GLU A 116 24.87 0.88 -22.39
C GLU A 116 24.86 0.83 -20.86
N VAL A 117 23.94 1.57 -20.22
CA VAL A 117 23.78 1.58 -18.76
C VAL A 117 23.54 0.20 -18.16
N PHE A 118 22.87 -0.70 -18.89
CA PHE A 118 22.66 -2.08 -18.45
C PHE A 118 23.87 -2.96 -18.77
N LEU A 119 24.49 -2.79 -19.95
CA LEU A 119 25.69 -3.54 -20.34
C LEU A 119 26.90 -3.24 -19.44
N ALA A 120 27.05 -2.00 -19.01
CA ALA A 120 28.14 -1.54 -18.14
C ALA A 120 28.15 -2.23 -16.75
N THR A 121 27.04 -2.87 -16.35
CA THR A 121 26.95 -3.64 -15.10
C THR A 121 27.68 -4.99 -15.16
N GLY A 122 28.13 -5.39 -16.35
CA GLY A 122 28.72 -6.71 -16.62
C GLY A 122 27.69 -7.83 -16.82
N ALA A 123 26.40 -7.49 -16.84
CA ALA A 123 25.33 -8.45 -17.09
C ALA A 123 25.48 -9.11 -18.46
N ARG A 124 25.16 -10.41 -18.54
CA ARG A 124 25.32 -11.18 -19.77
C ARG A 124 24.13 -10.96 -20.70
N TYR A 125 24.39 -10.47 -21.91
CA TYR A 125 23.36 -10.35 -22.95
C TYR A 125 23.11 -11.69 -23.67
N VAL A 126 21.84 -12.05 -23.82
CA VAL A 126 21.34 -13.24 -24.53
C VAL A 126 20.30 -12.79 -25.56
N PRO A 127 20.63 -12.79 -26.86
CA PRO A 127 19.68 -12.37 -27.89
C PRO A 127 18.57 -13.40 -28.07
N LEU A 128 17.32 -12.94 -28.14
CA LEU A 128 16.15 -13.77 -28.37
C LEU A 128 15.26 -13.15 -29.45
N GLN A 129 15.09 -13.86 -30.57
CA GLN A 129 14.36 -13.41 -31.77
C GLN A 129 12.82 -13.41 -31.56
N MET A 130 12.34 -12.72 -30.52
CA MET A 130 10.95 -12.76 -30.05
C MET A 130 9.94 -12.37 -31.13
N LYS A 131 10.24 -11.33 -31.93
CA LYS A 131 9.35 -10.87 -33.02
C LYS A 131 9.27 -11.90 -34.13
N LYS A 132 10.39 -12.51 -34.53
CA LYS A 132 10.40 -13.58 -35.55
C LYS A 132 9.65 -14.82 -35.06
N MET A 133 9.83 -15.19 -33.79
CA MET A 133 9.10 -16.31 -33.17
C MET A 133 7.59 -16.07 -33.16
N ALA A 134 7.13 -14.90 -32.72
CA ALA A 134 5.71 -14.55 -32.75
C ALA A 134 5.16 -14.48 -34.18
N LYS A 135 5.92 -13.90 -35.13
CA LYS A 135 5.51 -13.81 -36.54
C LYS A 135 5.34 -15.18 -37.21
N ALA A 136 6.12 -16.19 -36.79
CA ALA A 136 5.98 -17.56 -37.26
C ALA A 136 4.68 -18.24 -36.77
N ILE A 137 3.98 -17.66 -35.80
CA ILE A 137 2.73 -18.16 -35.21
C ILE A 137 1.63 -17.10 -35.44
N PRO A 138 0.89 -17.18 -36.56
CA PRO A 138 -0.12 -16.18 -36.90
C PRO A 138 -1.15 -15.96 -35.78
N GLY A 139 -1.39 -14.70 -35.41
CA GLY A 139 -2.34 -14.32 -34.36
C GLY A 139 -1.78 -14.32 -32.94
N SER A 140 -0.50 -14.68 -32.75
CA SER A 140 0.18 -14.59 -31.46
C SER A 140 0.78 -13.20 -31.19
N TRP A 141 1.12 -12.94 -29.93
CA TRP A 141 1.78 -11.70 -29.51
C TRP A 141 3.16 -11.95 -28.92
N VAL A 142 4.06 -10.99 -29.14
CA VAL A 142 5.47 -11.05 -28.71
C VAL A 142 5.60 -11.22 -27.19
N ASN A 143 4.71 -10.58 -26.42
CA ASN A 143 4.72 -10.68 -24.97
C ASN A 143 4.43 -12.09 -24.44
N MET A 144 3.80 -12.98 -25.23
CA MET A 144 3.63 -14.39 -24.85
C MET A 144 4.93 -15.18 -24.97
N VAL A 145 5.77 -14.88 -25.97
CA VAL A 145 7.12 -15.45 -26.07
C VAL A 145 7.96 -15.02 -24.86
N ALA A 146 7.90 -13.73 -24.51
CA ALA A 146 8.56 -13.19 -23.31
C ALA A 146 8.08 -13.87 -22.02
N LEU A 147 6.76 -14.07 -21.87
CA LEU A 147 6.17 -14.77 -20.73
C LEU A 147 6.68 -16.22 -20.62
N GLY A 148 6.68 -16.96 -21.73
CA GLY A 148 7.17 -18.34 -21.78
C GLY A 148 8.64 -18.44 -21.35
N PHE A 149 9.47 -17.56 -21.90
CA PHE A 149 10.91 -17.52 -21.57
C PHE A 149 11.14 -17.16 -20.10
N ALA A 150 10.49 -16.12 -19.58
CA ALA A 150 10.61 -15.73 -18.18
C ALA A 150 10.11 -16.83 -17.24
N GLY A 151 9.01 -17.48 -17.56
CA GLY A 151 8.46 -18.59 -16.77
C GLY A 151 9.36 -19.83 -16.74
N ALA A 152 10.01 -20.15 -17.87
CA ALA A 152 11.02 -21.22 -17.92
C ALA A 152 12.23 -20.89 -17.03
N MET A 153 12.74 -19.64 -17.09
CA MET A 153 13.85 -19.23 -16.22
C MET A 153 13.51 -19.25 -14.72
N ALA A 154 12.25 -18.97 -14.37
CA ALA A 154 11.75 -19.11 -12.99
C ALA A 154 11.62 -20.57 -12.54
N GLY A 155 11.73 -21.53 -13.47
CA GLY A 155 11.54 -22.96 -13.20
C GLY A 155 10.07 -23.36 -13.02
N PHE A 156 9.13 -22.58 -13.56
CA PHE A 156 7.71 -22.92 -13.46
C PHE A 156 7.33 -24.00 -14.46
N PRO A 157 6.45 -24.96 -14.12
CA PRO A 157 5.84 -25.84 -15.11
C PRO A 157 5.13 -25.01 -16.18
N GLN A 158 5.30 -25.37 -17.46
CA GLN A 158 4.65 -24.66 -18.57
C GLN A 158 3.13 -24.59 -18.37
N GLU A 159 2.53 -25.65 -17.85
CA GLU A 159 1.09 -25.77 -17.59
C GLU A 159 0.59 -24.71 -16.61
N ALA A 160 1.41 -24.28 -15.66
CA ALA A 160 1.05 -23.24 -14.70
C ALA A 160 0.88 -21.87 -15.38
N LEU A 161 1.73 -21.58 -16.38
CA LEU A 161 1.65 -20.36 -17.20
C LEU A 161 0.47 -20.45 -18.18
N GLU A 162 0.26 -21.61 -18.82
CA GLU A 162 -0.88 -21.83 -19.71
C GLU A 162 -2.21 -21.65 -18.96
N ALA A 163 -2.32 -22.18 -17.73
CA ALA A 163 -3.49 -22.00 -16.89
C ALA A 163 -3.75 -20.50 -16.57
N ALA A 164 -2.68 -19.72 -16.34
CA ALA A 164 -2.80 -18.28 -16.13
C ALA A 164 -3.31 -17.55 -17.39
N VAL A 165 -2.77 -17.88 -18.58
CA VAL A 165 -3.23 -17.32 -19.86
C VAL A 165 -4.70 -17.65 -20.09
N ARG A 166 -5.11 -18.91 -19.89
CA ARG A 166 -6.51 -19.35 -20.07
C ARG A 166 -7.47 -18.62 -19.13
N ALA A 167 -7.08 -18.39 -17.88
CA ALA A 167 -7.94 -17.74 -16.89
C ALA A 167 -8.20 -16.25 -17.19
N ASP A 168 -7.23 -15.53 -17.77
CA ASP A 168 -7.37 -14.11 -18.16
C ASP A 168 -7.94 -13.93 -19.58
N TRP A 169 -8.05 -15.01 -20.35
CA TRP A 169 -8.45 -14.94 -21.75
C TRP A 169 -9.93 -14.58 -21.93
N LYS A 170 -10.19 -13.49 -22.66
CA LYS A 170 -11.55 -13.03 -23.00
C LYS A 170 -11.82 -13.00 -24.51
N ARG A 171 -10.87 -13.47 -25.33
CA ARG A 171 -10.94 -13.44 -26.80
C ARG A 171 -11.26 -14.83 -27.36
N GLY A 172 -11.35 -14.98 -28.67
CA GLY A 172 -11.70 -16.28 -29.30
C GLY A 172 -10.65 -17.37 -29.10
N GLU A 173 -11.09 -18.63 -29.20
CA GLU A 173 -10.28 -19.86 -29.04
C GLU A 173 -9.09 -19.93 -30.00
N ALA A 174 -9.26 -19.52 -31.26
CA ALA A 174 -8.17 -19.53 -32.23
C ALA A 174 -7.00 -18.62 -31.80
N ALA A 175 -7.31 -17.44 -31.24
CA ALA A 175 -6.30 -16.53 -30.72
C ALA A 175 -5.66 -17.07 -29.44
N LEU A 176 -6.42 -17.78 -28.58
CA LEU A 176 -5.87 -18.46 -27.40
C LEU A 176 -4.82 -19.50 -27.82
N ALA A 177 -5.17 -20.39 -28.75
CA ALA A 177 -4.27 -21.44 -29.23
C ALA A 177 -2.96 -20.86 -29.80
N ALA A 178 -3.04 -19.79 -30.60
CA ALA A 178 -1.86 -19.12 -31.13
C ALA A 178 -0.96 -18.53 -30.02
N ASN A 179 -1.55 -17.93 -28.99
CA ASN A 179 -0.80 -17.32 -27.89
C ASN A 179 -0.20 -18.36 -26.92
N LEU A 180 -0.87 -19.49 -26.72
CA LEU A 180 -0.31 -20.64 -26.01
C LEU A 180 0.86 -21.27 -26.79
N ALA A 181 0.77 -21.36 -28.11
CA ALA A 181 1.88 -21.82 -28.94
C ALA A 181 3.09 -20.87 -28.89
N ALA A 182 2.87 -19.55 -28.86
CA ALA A 182 3.95 -18.58 -28.69
C ALA A 182 4.59 -18.63 -27.31
N LEU A 183 3.80 -18.86 -26.26
CA LEU A 183 4.29 -19.15 -24.92
C LEU A 183 5.17 -20.40 -24.90
N ALA A 184 4.70 -21.50 -25.47
CA ALA A 184 5.46 -22.75 -25.57
C ALA A 184 6.78 -22.55 -26.36
N ALA A 185 6.76 -21.76 -27.43
CA ALA A 185 7.96 -21.43 -28.20
C ALA A 185 8.97 -20.63 -27.36
N GLY A 186 8.51 -19.63 -26.59
CA GLY A 186 9.34 -18.88 -25.65
C GLY A 186 9.93 -19.75 -24.54
N TYR A 187 9.10 -20.64 -23.98
CA TYR A 187 9.50 -21.60 -22.95
C TYR A 187 10.60 -22.53 -23.45
N ALA A 188 10.43 -23.11 -24.65
CA ALA A 188 11.41 -24.00 -25.26
C ALA A 188 12.70 -23.30 -25.75
N ALA A 189 12.69 -21.97 -25.85
CA ALA A 189 13.88 -21.19 -26.21
C ALA A 189 14.86 -21.02 -25.03
N GLU A 190 14.40 -21.20 -23.79
CA GLU A 190 15.23 -21.18 -22.58
C GLU A 190 16.03 -22.49 -22.43
N ARG A 191 16.89 -22.84 -23.40
CA ARG A 191 17.57 -24.14 -23.49
C ARG A 191 18.75 -24.31 -22.52
N GLY A 192 18.57 -23.98 -21.24
CA GLY A 192 19.69 -23.86 -20.29
C GLY A 192 20.67 -22.75 -20.72
N LEU A 193 20.17 -21.78 -21.49
CA LEU A 193 20.92 -20.58 -21.87
C LEU A 193 21.31 -19.80 -20.61
N THR A 194 20.54 -19.97 -19.55
CA THR A 194 20.79 -19.44 -18.21
C THR A 194 20.82 -20.56 -17.18
N PRO A 195 21.63 -20.46 -16.11
CA PRO A 195 21.46 -21.33 -14.96
C PRO A 195 20.04 -21.15 -14.42
N PRO A 196 19.23 -22.21 -14.25
CA PRO A 196 17.89 -22.07 -13.75
C PRO A 196 17.94 -21.46 -12.34
N ILE A 197 17.24 -20.35 -12.17
CA ILE A 197 17.13 -19.69 -10.87
C ILE A 197 15.82 -20.16 -10.25
N ALA A 198 15.80 -21.44 -9.87
CA ALA A 198 14.58 -22.08 -9.40
C ALA A 198 14.16 -21.53 -8.03
N VAL A 199 12.95 -20.96 -7.96
CA VAL A 199 12.30 -20.69 -6.67
C VAL A 199 11.62 -21.98 -6.21
N PRO A 200 11.97 -22.55 -5.05
CA PRO A 200 11.36 -23.79 -4.60
C PRO A 200 9.84 -23.57 -4.40
N PRO A 201 8.98 -24.46 -4.94
CA PRO A 201 7.55 -24.36 -4.72
C PRO A 201 7.26 -24.58 -3.23
N VAL A 202 6.31 -23.82 -2.69
CA VAL A 202 5.87 -23.97 -1.31
C VAL A 202 4.61 -24.82 -1.30
N PRO A 203 4.63 -26.03 -0.73
CA PRO A 203 3.46 -26.88 -0.66
C PRO A 203 2.29 -26.14 -0.04
N ARG A 204 1.10 -26.29 -0.62
CA ARG A 204 -0.13 -25.82 0.02
C ARG A 204 -0.31 -26.67 1.28
N THR A 205 -0.24 -26.05 2.46
CA THR A 205 -0.39 -26.78 3.72
C THR A 205 -1.79 -27.41 3.80
N GLU A 206 -1.85 -28.70 4.12
CA GLU A 206 -3.11 -29.38 4.43
C GLU A 206 -3.80 -28.65 5.60
N GLY A 207 -4.96 -28.05 5.32
CA GLY A 207 -5.75 -27.28 6.30
C GLY A 207 -5.60 -25.76 6.25
N GLY A 208 -4.77 -25.18 5.37
CA GLY A 208 -4.53 -23.73 5.27
C GLY A 208 -4.92 -23.13 3.92
N ALA A 209 -5.88 -22.20 3.94
CA ALA A 209 -6.37 -21.32 2.86
C ALA A 209 -6.80 -21.95 1.52
N LYS A 210 -8.11 -21.86 1.27
CA LYS A 210 -8.72 -21.78 -0.07
C LYS A 210 -7.91 -20.76 -0.91
N GLN A 211 -7.19 -21.22 -1.94
CA GLN A 211 -6.57 -20.44 -3.03
C GLN A 211 -5.89 -19.11 -2.63
N ARG A 212 -4.55 -19.01 -2.75
CA ARG A 212 -3.82 -17.73 -2.58
C ARG A 212 -4.46 -16.63 -3.42
N TRP A 213 -4.48 -15.41 -2.89
CA TRP A 213 -5.05 -14.26 -3.56
C TRP A 213 -4.00 -13.55 -4.40
N SER A 214 -4.43 -13.02 -5.55
CA SER A 214 -3.69 -12.01 -6.30
C SER A 214 -4.42 -10.69 -6.14
N ILE A 215 -3.84 -9.74 -5.42
CA ILE A 215 -4.50 -8.48 -5.07
C ILE A 215 -3.49 -7.34 -5.02
N SER A 216 -3.90 -6.12 -5.40
CA SER A 216 -3.10 -4.92 -5.16
C SER A 216 -3.40 -4.27 -3.80
N GLY A 217 -2.53 -3.38 -3.32
CA GLY A 217 -2.81 -2.63 -2.08
C GLY A 217 -4.06 -1.77 -2.17
N ASN A 218 -4.34 -1.17 -3.33
CA ASN A 218 -5.56 -0.40 -3.59
C ASN A 218 -6.81 -1.28 -3.52
N GLU A 219 -6.78 -2.45 -4.16
CA GLU A 219 -7.88 -3.42 -4.10
C GLU A 219 -8.07 -3.95 -2.67
N ALA A 220 -6.97 -4.22 -1.95
CA ALA A 220 -7.01 -4.66 -0.57
C ALA A 220 -7.60 -3.58 0.36
N ALA A 221 -7.25 -2.31 0.19
CA ALA A 221 -7.85 -1.21 0.93
C ALA A 221 -9.36 -1.09 0.67
N GLY A 222 -9.78 -1.11 -0.60
CA GLY A 222 -11.19 -1.12 -0.98
C GLY A 222 -11.95 -2.32 -0.40
N PHE A 223 -11.33 -3.50 -0.41
CA PHE A 223 -11.89 -4.71 0.20
C PHE A 223 -12.03 -4.58 1.73
N GLY A 224 -11.00 -4.02 2.38
CA GLY A 224 -11.03 -3.67 3.80
C GLY A 224 -12.14 -2.70 4.16
N ALA A 225 -12.37 -1.68 3.32
CA ALA A 225 -13.46 -0.72 3.49
C ALA A 225 -14.84 -1.37 3.41
N ILE A 226 -15.07 -2.22 2.40
CA ILE A 226 -16.33 -2.97 2.25
C ILE A 226 -16.55 -3.91 3.44
N ARG A 227 -15.51 -4.64 3.85
CA ARG A 227 -15.53 -5.46 5.07
C ARG A 227 -15.86 -4.62 6.29
N GLY A 228 -15.27 -3.45 6.43
CA GLY A 228 -15.53 -2.50 7.50
C GLY A 228 -16.96 -1.95 7.52
N GLY A 229 -17.73 -2.10 6.44
CA GLY A 229 -19.13 -1.68 6.38
C GLY A 229 -19.40 -0.45 5.52
N VAL A 230 -18.42 0.03 4.76
CA VAL A 230 -18.62 1.15 3.81
C VAL A 230 -19.69 0.78 2.78
N ARG A 231 -20.64 1.68 2.57
CA ARG A 231 -21.70 1.55 1.53
C ARG A 231 -21.86 2.79 0.67
N TYR A 232 -21.16 3.87 0.96
CA TYR A 232 -21.16 5.06 0.12
C TYR A 232 -19.74 5.54 -0.12
N VAL A 233 -19.40 5.76 -1.39
CA VAL A 233 -18.12 6.35 -1.80
C VAL A 233 -18.39 7.52 -2.71
N ALA A 234 -17.76 8.66 -2.42
CA ALA A 234 -17.70 9.78 -3.35
C ALA A 234 -16.24 10.19 -3.52
N ALA A 235 -15.76 10.29 -4.75
CA ALA A 235 -14.34 10.54 -5.02
C ALA A 235 -14.11 11.17 -6.39
N TYR A 236 -12.99 11.88 -6.52
CA TYR A 236 -12.47 12.40 -7.77
C TYR A 236 -11.29 11.52 -8.25
N PRO A 237 -11.22 11.12 -9.54
CA PRO A 237 -10.12 10.29 -10.02
C PRO A 237 -8.76 11.00 -9.94
N ILE A 238 -7.83 10.43 -9.19
CA ILE A 238 -6.45 10.91 -9.08
C ILE A 238 -5.47 9.74 -8.97
N THR A 239 -4.41 9.72 -9.78
CA THR A 239 -3.33 8.73 -9.65
C THR A 239 -2.59 8.94 -8.33
N PRO A 240 -2.27 7.89 -7.56
CA PRO A 240 -2.47 6.47 -7.81
C PRO A 240 -3.77 5.86 -7.23
N ALA A 241 -4.67 6.65 -6.68
CA ALA A 241 -5.88 6.20 -5.97
C ALA A 241 -7.03 5.72 -6.87
N THR A 242 -7.08 6.13 -8.14
CA THR A 242 -8.20 5.79 -9.06
C THR A 242 -8.51 4.29 -9.14
N GLU A 243 -7.50 3.42 -9.08
CA GLU A 243 -7.71 1.97 -9.19
C GLU A 243 -8.47 1.37 -8.01
N LEU A 244 -8.36 1.99 -6.83
CA LEU A 244 -9.20 1.63 -5.68
C LEU A 244 -10.67 1.86 -6.04
N LEU A 245 -10.98 3.01 -6.66
CA LEU A 245 -12.35 3.39 -7.05
C LEU A 245 -12.88 2.47 -8.17
N GLU A 246 -12.05 2.18 -9.18
CA GLU A 246 -12.40 1.28 -10.28
C GLU A 246 -12.74 -0.13 -9.78
N TRP A 247 -11.99 -0.64 -8.79
CA TRP A 247 -12.28 -1.91 -8.15
C TRP A 247 -13.52 -1.84 -7.25
N MET A 248 -13.67 -0.74 -6.48
CA MET A 248 -14.79 -0.57 -5.55
C MET A 248 -16.13 -0.37 -6.26
N ALA A 249 -16.19 0.27 -7.43
CA ALA A 249 -17.45 0.55 -8.13
C ALA A 249 -18.32 -0.71 -8.33
N PRO A 250 -17.85 -1.80 -8.98
CA PRO A 250 -18.62 -3.04 -9.10
C PRO A 250 -18.70 -3.82 -7.77
N ALA A 251 -17.75 -3.67 -6.86
CA ALA A 251 -17.77 -4.37 -5.58
C ALA A 251 -18.83 -3.82 -4.61
N LEU A 252 -19.00 -2.50 -4.56
CA LEU A 252 -20.01 -1.81 -3.76
C LEU A 252 -21.43 -2.15 -4.22
N ALA A 253 -21.67 -2.18 -5.53
CA ALA A 253 -22.96 -2.55 -6.09
C ALA A 253 -23.43 -3.95 -5.61
N LYS A 254 -22.50 -4.90 -5.48
CA LYS A 254 -22.80 -6.26 -4.99
C LYS A 254 -23.21 -6.31 -3.51
N VAL A 255 -22.87 -5.29 -2.72
CA VAL A 255 -23.19 -5.21 -1.29
C VAL A 255 -24.24 -4.14 -0.98
N GLY A 256 -24.94 -3.64 -2.01
CA GLY A 256 -25.99 -2.62 -1.88
C GLY A 256 -25.47 -1.21 -1.61
N GLY A 257 -24.18 -0.95 -1.91
CA GLY A 257 -23.57 0.37 -1.83
C GLY A 257 -23.50 1.09 -3.17
N THR A 258 -23.13 2.36 -3.12
CA THR A 258 -23.04 3.25 -4.29
C THR A 258 -21.69 3.96 -4.29
N LEU A 259 -21.11 4.09 -5.49
CA LEU A 259 -19.98 4.99 -5.75
C LEU A 259 -20.46 6.13 -6.65
N LEU A 260 -20.12 7.36 -6.28
CA LEU A 260 -20.35 8.55 -7.09
C LEU A 260 -19.00 9.17 -7.45
N GLN A 261 -18.77 9.39 -8.74
CA GLN A 261 -17.62 10.17 -9.19
C GLN A 261 -18.00 11.65 -9.07
N ALA A 262 -17.34 12.36 -8.16
CA ALA A 262 -17.58 13.78 -7.94
C ALA A 262 -16.80 14.63 -8.98
N GLU A 263 -17.13 15.92 -9.03
CA GLU A 263 -16.51 16.91 -9.89
C GLU A 263 -15.09 17.32 -9.45
N ASP A 264 -14.82 17.26 -8.14
CA ASP A 264 -13.52 17.52 -7.52
C ASP A 264 -13.43 16.90 -6.10
N GLU A 265 -12.29 17.06 -5.44
CA GLU A 265 -12.07 16.58 -4.08
C GLU A 265 -12.88 17.32 -3.00
N LEU A 266 -13.29 18.58 -3.24
CA LEU A 266 -14.13 19.35 -2.31
C LEU A 266 -15.56 18.78 -2.27
N ALA A 267 -16.12 18.51 -3.45
CA ALA A 267 -17.40 17.81 -3.58
C ALA A 267 -17.32 16.41 -2.98
N SER A 268 -16.23 15.68 -3.25
CA SER A 268 -16.01 14.32 -2.74
C SER A 268 -16.08 14.26 -1.20
N ILE A 269 -15.30 15.09 -0.50
CA ILE A 269 -15.28 15.07 0.98
C ILE A 269 -16.63 15.48 1.56
N ASN A 270 -17.27 16.52 1.00
CA ASN A 270 -18.56 17.00 1.49
C ASN A 270 -19.69 16.00 1.24
N MET A 271 -19.65 15.27 0.12
CA MET A 271 -20.60 14.19 -0.16
C MET A 271 -20.46 13.04 0.85
N ILE A 272 -19.24 12.60 1.17
CA ILE A 272 -19.07 11.50 2.16
C ILE A 272 -19.42 11.93 3.59
N ILE A 273 -19.24 13.21 3.94
CA ILE A 273 -19.73 13.77 5.19
C ILE A 273 -21.27 13.72 5.22
N GLY A 274 -21.93 14.13 4.14
CA GLY A 274 -23.39 14.03 4.01
C GLY A 274 -23.91 12.59 4.08
N GLY A 275 -23.26 11.65 3.37
CA GLY A 275 -23.58 10.23 3.43
C GLY A 275 -23.44 9.65 4.84
N SER A 276 -22.38 10.03 5.55
CA SER A 276 -22.16 9.64 6.94
C SER A 276 -23.15 10.25 7.90
N PHE A 277 -23.47 11.55 7.79
CA PHE A 277 -24.54 12.19 8.55
C PHE A 277 -25.88 11.46 8.37
N GLY A 278 -26.16 10.99 7.15
CA GLY A 278 -27.30 10.14 6.81
C GLY A 278 -27.27 8.72 7.39
N GLY A 279 -26.26 8.35 8.16
CA GLY A 279 -26.17 7.05 8.83
C GLY A 279 -25.33 5.99 8.11
N VAL A 280 -24.70 6.32 6.98
CA VAL A 280 -24.01 5.37 6.12
C VAL A 280 -22.48 5.52 6.25
N PRO A 281 -21.74 4.48 6.67
CA PRO A 281 -20.27 4.54 6.67
C PRO A 281 -19.76 4.86 5.26
N SER A 282 -19.02 5.96 5.17
CA SER A 282 -18.66 6.59 3.90
C SER A 282 -17.15 6.77 3.77
N LEU A 283 -16.65 6.65 2.53
CA LEU A 283 -15.22 6.72 2.23
C LEU A 283 -14.93 7.53 0.97
N THR A 284 -13.79 8.22 0.95
CA THR A 284 -13.18 8.75 -0.28
C THR A 284 -11.75 8.24 -0.41
N ALA A 285 -11.20 8.28 -1.63
CA ALA A 285 -9.81 7.95 -1.89
C ALA A 285 -9.18 9.07 -2.74
N THR A 286 -7.96 9.47 -2.39
CA THR A 286 -7.27 10.62 -2.97
C THR A 286 -5.74 10.44 -2.89
N ALA A 287 -4.98 11.48 -3.24
CA ALA A 287 -3.54 11.61 -3.02
C ALA A 287 -3.23 13.01 -2.46
N GLY A 288 -1.98 13.30 -2.08
CA GLY A 288 -1.53 14.58 -1.52
C GLY A 288 -2.22 15.87 -2.01
N PRO A 289 -2.32 16.15 -3.34
CA PRO A 289 -3.02 17.34 -3.83
C PRO A 289 -4.50 17.40 -3.47
N GLY A 290 -5.19 16.27 -3.57
CA GLY A 290 -6.60 16.19 -3.22
C GLY A 290 -6.82 16.19 -1.71
N LEU A 291 -5.93 15.56 -0.93
CA LEU A 291 -5.95 15.67 0.54
C LEU A 291 -5.83 17.13 0.99
N ALA A 292 -4.99 17.94 0.30
CA ALA A 292 -4.87 19.36 0.58
C ALA A 292 -6.17 20.14 0.33
N LEU A 293 -6.91 19.82 -0.74
CA LEU A 293 -8.23 20.40 -1.01
C LEU A 293 -9.25 19.98 0.05
N MET A 294 -9.19 18.73 0.52
CA MET A 294 -10.15 18.20 1.50
C MET A 294 -9.99 18.78 2.92
N ALA A 295 -8.92 19.54 3.21
CA ALA A 295 -8.59 19.97 4.57
C ALA A 295 -9.74 20.71 5.29
N GLU A 296 -10.45 21.59 4.59
CA GLU A 296 -11.61 22.29 5.17
C GLU A 296 -12.75 21.31 5.53
N GLY A 297 -13.08 20.40 4.61
CA GLY A 297 -14.10 19.37 4.83
C GLY A 297 -13.73 18.42 5.97
N ILE A 298 -12.45 18.04 6.10
CA ILE A 298 -11.97 17.24 7.24
C ILE A 298 -12.15 18.03 8.54
N GLY A 299 -11.85 19.33 8.55
CA GLY A 299 -12.14 20.22 9.68
C GLY A 299 -13.62 20.21 10.08
N LEU A 300 -14.53 20.30 9.10
CA LEU A 300 -15.97 20.16 9.32
C LEU A 300 -16.33 18.80 9.93
N ALA A 301 -15.73 17.70 9.44
CA ALA A 301 -15.96 16.36 10.00
C ALA A 301 -15.49 16.24 11.45
N VAL A 302 -14.37 16.90 11.82
CA VAL A 302 -13.91 16.97 13.22
C VAL A 302 -14.89 17.76 14.08
N ALA A 303 -15.24 18.99 13.68
CA ALA A 303 -16.12 19.86 14.43
C ALA A 303 -17.50 19.23 14.64
N SER A 304 -18.10 18.69 13.57
CA SER A 304 -19.41 18.05 13.61
C SER A 304 -19.42 16.63 14.20
N GLU A 305 -18.25 16.08 14.52
CA GLU A 305 -18.03 14.69 14.94
C GLU A 305 -18.69 13.69 13.98
N THR A 306 -18.52 13.91 12.67
CA THR A 306 -19.07 13.06 11.61
C THR A 306 -18.00 12.07 11.15
N PRO A 307 -18.21 10.75 11.29
CA PRO A 307 -17.18 9.76 10.95
C PRO A 307 -17.04 9.62 9.45
N VAL A 308 -15.81 9.74 8.94
CA VAL A 308 -15.48 9.54 7.52
C VAL A 308 -14.11 8.89 7.39
N VAL A 309 -13.90 8.13 6.32
CA VAL A 309 -12.58 7.54 6.01
C VAL A 309 -12.03 8.14 4.72
N ILE A 310 -10.79 8.60 4.77
CA ILE A 310 -10.03 9.14 3.63
C ILE A 310 -8.84 8.22 3.41
N VAL A 311 -8.77 7.56 2.26
CA VAL A 311 -7.57 6.82 1.86
C VAL A 311 -6.69 7.76 1.03
N ASP A 312 -5.58 8.20 1.61
CA ASP A 312 -4.56 8.97 0.91
C ASP A 312 -3.49 8.02 0.39
N VAL A 313 -3.46 7.84 -0.93
CA VAL A 313 -2.43 7.03 -1.60
C VAL A 313 -1.31 7.97 -2.03
N MET A 314 -0.39 8.23 -1.09
CA MET A 314 0.70 9.20 -1.23
C MET A 314 1.53 8.95 -2.49
N ARG A 315 2.04 10.03 -3.08
CA ARG A 315 2.87 10.00 -4.30
C ARG A 315 3.93 11.10 -4.24
N GLY A 316 4.88 11.09 -5.16
CA GLY A 316 5.92 12.13 -5.21
C GLY A 316 5.32 13.54 -5.30
N GLY A 317 5.63 14.40 -4.33
CA GLY A 317 5.29 15.82 -4.30
C GLY A 317 6.51 16.73 -4.54
N PRO A 318 6.42 18.05 -4.26
CA PRO A 318 5.22 18.82 -3.93
C PRO A 318 4.35 19.13 -5.17
N SER A 319 3.16 19.70 -4.95
CA SER A 319 2.21 20.05 -6.03
C SER A 319 1.86 18.81 -6.88
N THR A 320 1.86 18.91 -8.22
CA THR A 320 1.66 17.74 -9.09
C THR A 320 2.70 16.65 -8.83
N GLY A 321 3.95 17.07 -8.59
CA GLY A 321 5.11 16.23 -8.33
C GLY A 321 5.32 15.13 -9.36
N ILE A 322 5.47 13.89 -8.92
CA ILE A 322 5.69 12.70 -9.75
C ILE A 322 4.55 11.70 -9.52
N PRO A 323 3.40 11.85 -10.20
CA PRO A 323 2.19 11.10 -9.88
C PRO A 323 2.33 9.57 -9.91
N ALA A 324 3.22 9.07 -10.76
CA ALA A 324 3.45 7.65 -10.99
C ALA A 324 4.50 7.02 -10.05
N LYS A 325 4.99 7.76 -9.05
CA LYS A 325 6.07 7.31 -8.15
C LYS A 325 5.70 7.49 -6.69
N SER A 326 6.28 6.62 -5.86
CA SER A 326 6.02 6.58 -4.42
C SER A 326 6.88 7.58 -3.65
N GLU A 327 6.26 8.26 -2.69
CA GLU A 327 6.92 9.03 -1.65
C GLU A 327 5.99 9.11 -0.43
N GLN A 328 6.55 9.07 0.78
CA GLN A 328 5.81 9.16 2.05
C GLN A 328 5.88 10.58 2.61
N SER A 329 5.49 11.57 1.79
CA SER A 329 5.68 13.00 2.07
C SER A 329 4.45 13.71 2.64
N ASP A 330 3.35 13.01 2.88
CA ASP A 330 2.09 13.66 3.28
C ASP A 330 1.83 13.50 4.79
N LEU A 331 2.71 12.81 5.52
CA LEU A 331 2.55 12.55 6.97
C LEU A 331 2.33 13.83 7.78
N SER A 332 3.17 14.85 7.59
CA SER A 332 3.07 16.11 8.35
C SER A 332 1.74 16.81 8.08
N PHE A 333 1.24 16.74 6.85
CA PHE A 333 -0.06 17.28 6.48
C PHE A 333 -1.19 16.45 7.12
N ALA A 334 -1.09 15.13 7.05
CA ALA A 334 -2.06 14.22 7.63
C ALA A 334 -2.20 14.38 9.14
N VAL A 335 -1.12 14.67 9.88
CA VAL A 335 -1.13 14.83 11.36
C VAL A 335 -1.25 16.29 11.83
N SER A 336 -0.84 17.29 11.05
CA SER A 336 -0.82 18.71 11.48
C SER A 336 -1.36 19.72 10.45
N GLY A 337 -1.86 19.29 9.29
CA GLY A 337 -2.26 20.17 8.18
C GLY A 337 -3.64 20.83 8.28
N LEU A 338 -4.39 20.63 9.37
CA LEU A 338 -5.70 21.25 9.57
C LEU A 338 -5.60 22.56 10.36
N HIS A 339 -6.57 23.46 10.19
CA HIS A 339 -6.67 24.67 11.00
C HIS A 339 -7.32 24.37 12.37
N GLY A 340 -6.84 25.06 13.41
CA GLY A 340 -7.29 24.84 14.80
C GLY A 340 -6.82 23.51 15.40
N ASP A 341 -7.24 23.24 16.63
CA ASP A 341 -6.98 21.98 17.33
C ASP A 341 -7.97 20.91 16.86
N ALA A 342 -7.60 20.22 15.78
CA ALA A 342 -8.45 19.28 15.05
C ALA A 342 -7.96 17.81 15.18
N PRO A 343 -8.29 17.12 16.28
CA PRO A 343 -7.87 15.74 16.51
C PRO A 343 -8.54 14.76 15.53
N ARG A 344 -7.77 13.82 15.00
CA ARG A 344 -8.21 12.82 14.02
C ARG A 344 -7.36 11.56 14.08
N LEU A 345 -7.86 10.50 13.45
CA LEU A 345 -7.12 9.24 13.31
C LEU A 345 -6.22 9.31 12.07
N VAL A 346 -4.97 8.90 12.20
CA VAL A 346 -4.05 8.70 11.08
C VAL A 346 -3.43 7.32 11.20
N LEU A 347 -3.64 6.48 10.18
CA LEU A 347 -3.19 5.09 10.13
C LEU A 347 -2.36 4.84 8.88
N ALA A 348 -1.47 3.86 8.91
CA ALA A 348 -0.66 3.45 7.75
C ALA A 348 -0.51 1.92 7.70
N PRO A 349 -0.97 1.24 6.64
CA PRO A 349 -0.70 -0.19 6.46
C PRO A 349 0.79 -0.46 6.20
N SER A 350 1.27 -1.61 6.66
CA SER A 350 2.69 -2.00 6.55
C SER A 350 2.99 -3.03 5.43
N SER A 351 1.96 -3.54 4.76
CA SER A 351 2.05 -4.52 3.66
C SER A 351 0.78 -4.51 2.81
N ILE A 352 0.79 -5.19 1.65
CA ILE A 352 -0.38 -5.28 0.77
C ILE A 352 -1.55 -5.97 1.48
N ALA A 353 -1.28 -7.05 2.24
CA ALA A 353 -2.29 -7.71 3.05
C ALA A 353 -2.84 -6.79 4.16
N ASP A 354 -1.96 -5.99 4.78
CA ASP A 354 -2.30 -5.07 5.85
C ASP A 354 -3.13 -3.86 5.38
N CYS A 355 -3.13 -3.53 4.07
CA CYS A 355 -4.07 -2.54 3.51
C CYS A 355 -5.53 -2.90 3.81
N ALA A 356 -5.89 -4.19 3.70
CA ALA A 356 -7.24 -4.65 4.00
C ALA A 356 -7.56 -4.51 5.49
N THR A 357 -6.67 -5.01 6.35
CA THR A 357 -6.88 -4.99 7.81
C THR A 357 -6.88 -3.56 8.37
N THR A 358 -5.95 -2.71 7.93
CA THR A 358 -5.83 -1.32 8.39
C THR A 358 -7.02 -0.49 7.92
N THR A 359 -7.49 -0.65 6.68
CA THR A 359 -8.66 0.11 6.20
C THR A 359 -9.94 -0.36 6.89
N GLN A 360 -10.10 -1.67 7.12
CA GLN A 360 -11.20 -2.21 7.91
C GLN A 360 -11.20 -1.65 9.34
N TRP A 361 -10.01 -1.56 9.96
CA TRP A 361 -9.84 -0.98 11.29
C TRP A 361 -10.12 0.51 11.31
N ALA A 362 -9.71 1.26 10.28
CA ALA A 362 -10.00 2.68 10.15
C ALA A 362 -11.51 2.96 10.07
N VAL A 363 -12.27 2.16 9.32
CA VAL A 363 -13.75 2.28 9.27
C VAL A 363 -14.37 2.01 10.64
N TYR A 364 -13.92 0.96 11.33
CA TYR A 364 -14.38 0.66 12.69
C TYR A 364 -14.10 1.82 13.64
N LEU A 365 -12.85 2.29 13.69
CA LEU A 365 -12.44 3.36 14.59
C LEU A 365 -13.15 4.68 14.28
N ALA A 366 -13.27 5.06 13.01
CA ALA A 366 -13.98 6.26 12.60
C ALA A 366 -15.41 6.25 13.14
N GLU A 367 -16.16 5.17 12.88
CA GLU A 367 -17.55 5.03 13.31
C GLU A 367 -17.70 4.93 14.84
N LYS A 368 -16.80 4.20 15.50
CA LYS A 368 -16.80 4.00 16.96
C LYS A 368 -16.49 5.28 17.72
N LEU A 369 -15.57 6.08 17.20
CA LEU A 369 -15.06 7.30 17.83
C LEU A 369 -15.67 8.58 17.24
N GLN A 370 -16.51 8.46 16.21
CA GLN A 370 -17.16 9.59 15.53
C GLN A 370 -16.13 10.64 15.10
N ALA A 371 -15.11 10.19 14.37
CA ALA A 371 -13.98 11.02 13.97
C ALA A 371 -13.55 10.71 12.54
N PRO A 372 -12.95 11.67 11.81
CA PRO A 372 -12.31 11.39 10.54
C PRO A 372 -11.08 10.50 10.74
N ALA A 373 -10.90 9.56 9.81
CA ALA A 373 -9.72 8.70 9.73
C ALA A 373 -9.03 8.85 8.39
N ILE A 374 -7.73 9.16 8.41
CA ILE A 374 -6.86 9.20 7.24
C ILE A 374 -6.03 7.92 7.22
N VAL A 375 -6.09 7.17 6.12
CA VAL A 375 -5.27 5.98 5.89
C VAL A 375 -4.19 6.33 4.86
N LEU A 376 -2.95 6.45 5.32
CA LEU A 376 -1.76 6.75 4.52
C LEU A 376 -1.22 5.48 3.86
N SER A 377 -1.63 5.23 2.61
CA SER A 377 -0.96 4.32 1.70
C SER A 377 0.04 5.11 0.83
N ASP A 378 0.69 4.45 -0.12
CA ASP A 378 1.52 5.15 -1.11
C ASP A 378 1.46 4.44 -2.47
N GLN A 379 1.98 5.09 -3.53
CA GLN A 379 1.92 4.56 -4.90
C GLN A 379 2.52 3.15 -4.99
N PHE A 380 3.63 2.89 -4.27
CA PHE A 380 4.26 1.58 -4.26
C PHE A 380 3.30 0.55 -3.67
N LEU A 381 2.79 0.79 -2.46
CA LEU A 381 1.92 -0.16 -1.80
C LEU A 381 0.58 -0.34 -2.53
N GLY A 382 -0.03 0.76 -2.96
CA GLY A 382 -1.34 0.80 -3.60
C GLY A 382 -1.37 0.10 -4.96
N GLN A 383 -0.36 0.33 -5.81
CA GLN A 383 -0.36 -0.18 -7.19
C GLN A 383 0.47 -1.46 -7.39
N SER A 384 1.23 -1.88 -6.38
CA SER A 384 1.87 -3.20 -6.42
C SER A 384 0.84 -4.31 -6.20
N ARG A 385 1.00 -5.41 -6.93
CA ARG A 385 0.15 -6.60 -6.83
C ARG A 385 0.97 -7.74 -6.25
N ALA A 386 0.44 -8.43 -5.26
CA ALA A 386 1.11 -9.56 -4.65
C ALA A 386 0.24 -10.82 -4.63
N ILE A 387 0.91 -11.97 -4.68
CA ILE A 387 0.34 -13.24 -4.29
C ILE A 387 0.45 -13.32 -2.78
N ILE A 388 -0.68 -13.31 -2.08
CA ILE A 388 -0.75 -13.31 -0.62
C ILE A 388 -1.66 -14.43 -0.13
N ASP A 389 -1.48 -14.81 1.13
CA ASP A 389 -2.51 -15.56 1.82
C ASP A 389 -3.72 -14.65 2.09
N PRO A 390 -4.96 -15.18 2.02
CA PRO A 390 -6.16 -14.39 2.28
C PRO A 390 -6.07 -13.67 3.65
N PRO A 391 -6.18 -12.33 3.70
CA PRO A 391 -6.10 -11.60 4.96
C PRO A 391 -7.20 -12.06 5.92
N ALA A 392 -6.79 -12.33 7.17
CA ALA A 392 -7.71 -12.70 8.24
C ALA A 392 -8.80 -11.62 8.41
N ASP A 393 -10.06 -12.03 8.55
CA ASP A 393 -11.13 -11.10 8.90
C ASP A 393 -11.07 -10.84 10.41
N SER A 394 -10.87 -9.58 10.79
CA SER A 394 -10.86 -9.18 12.20
C SER A 394 -12.25 -9.22 12.84
N GLY A 395 -13.31 -9.37 12.04
CA GLY A 395 -14.70 -9.27 12.49
C GLY A 395 -15.15 -7.85 12.82
N LEU A 396 -14.23 -6.86 12.80
CA LEU A 396 -14.55 -5.46 13.06
C LEU A 396 -15.39 -4.90 11.91
N ARG A 397 -16.47 -4.21 12.27
CA ARG A 397 -17.45 -3.58 11.38
C ARG A 397 -17.80 -2.20 11.96
N ALA A 398 -18.27 -1.29 11.12
CA ALA A 398 -18.80 0.01 11.49
C ALA A 398 -19.75 -0.12 12.69
N GLU A 399 -19.40 0.53 13.81
CA GLU A 399 -20.16 0.47 15.05
C GLU A 399 -20.35 1.90 15.57
N ARG A 400 -21.52 2.48 15.28
CA ARG A 400 -21.84 3.85 15.67
C ARG A 400 -22.78 3.86 16.87
N LEU A 401 -22.42 4.60 17.91
CA LEU A 401 -23.34 4.89 19.02
C LEU A 401 -24.48 5.79 18.52
N LYS A 402 -25.71 5.27 18.52
CA LYS A 402 -26.90 5.95 18.03
C LYS A 402 -27.85 6.33 19.17
N ALA A 403 -28.57 7.43 19.00
CA ALA A 403 -29.64 7.83 19.90
C ALA A 403 -30.93 7.04 19.61
N GLU A 404 -31.64 6.68 20.67
CA GLU A 404 -32.99 6.11 20.55
C GLU A 404 -34.02 7.19 20.18
N ALA A 405 -35.12 6.78 19.53
CA ALA A 405 -36.21 7.69 19.21
C ALA A 405 -36.83 8.29 20.49
N ASN A 406 -37.10 9.59 20.45
CA ASN A 406 -37.65 10.38 21.56
C ASN A 406 -36.82 10.32 22.85
N ALA A 407 -35.50 10.12 22.74
CA ALA A 407 -34.60 10.19 23.88
C ALA A 407 -34.77 11.54 24.61
N ALA A 408 -35.14 11.49 25.89
CA ALA A 408 -35.33 12.67 26.71
C ALA A 408 -34.02 13.45 26.85
N ASP A 409 -34.09 14.79 26.76
CA ASP A 409 -32.91 15.68 26.85
C ASP A 409 -31.82 15.32 25.82
N TYR A 410 -32.19 14.93 24.59
CA TYR A 410 -31.21 14.62 23.58
C TYR A 410 -30.30 15.82 23.27
N LYS A 411 -28.99 15.57 23.35
CA LYS A 411 -27.91 16.52 23.10
C LYS A 411 -26.85 15.82 22.26
N ARG A 412 -26.74 16.20 20.99
CA ARG A 412 -25.82 15.57 20.03
C ARG A 412 -24.37 15.57 20.53
N TYR A 413 -23.95 16.65 21.19
CA TYR A 413 -22.57 16.91 21.60
C TYR A 413 -22.41 16.83 23.13
N ARG A 414 -23.24 16.01 23.78
CA ARG A 414 -23.20 15.78 25.22
C ARG A 414 -21.79 15.39 25.67
N ASN A 415 -21.27 16.08 26.67
CA ASN A 415 -19.99 15.76 27.27
C ASN A 415 -20.09 14.46 28.09
N THR A 416 -19.59 13.36 27.53
CA THR A 416 -19.55 12.04 28.17
C THR A 416 -18.14 11.72 28.65
N GLU A 417 -18.01 10.75 29.56
CA GLU A 417 -16.70 10.28 30.05
C GLU A 417 -15.81 9.78 28.90
N SER A 418 -16.37 8.97 27.99
CA SER A 418 -15.68 8.48 26.78
C SER A 418 -15.43 9.56 25.73
N GLY A 419 -16.09 10.72 25.84
CA GLY A 419 -16.08 11.77 24.82
C GLY A 419 -16.95 11.46 23.59
N VAL A 420 -17.55 10.28 23.50
CA VAL A 420 -18.45 9.88 22.41
C VAL A 420 -19.90 10.10 22.82
N SER A 421 -20.65 10.81 22.00
CA SER A 421 -22.06 11.16 22.24
C SER A 421 -22.97 10.41 21.27
N PRO A 422 -24.18 9.96 21.66
CA PRO A 422 -25.08 9.29 20.73
C PRO A 422 -25.43 10.16 19.50
N MET A 423 -25.29 9.60 18.29
CA MET A 423 -25.69 10.26 17.04
C MET A 423 -27.15 9.95 16.73
N ALA A 424 -27.95 10.95 16.37
CA ALA A 424 -29.21 10.72 15.69
C ALA A 424 -28.99 10.61 14.18
N VAL A 425 -29.69 9.66 13.54
CA VAL A 425 -29.75 9.56 12.08
C VAL A 425 -30.98 10.36 11.61
N PRO A 426 -30.89 11.17 10.54
CA PRO A 426 -32.04 11.88 9.99
C PRO A 426 -33.27 10.97 9.82
N GLY A 427 -34.43 11.46 10.27
CA GLY A 427 -35.67 10.68 10.33
C GLY A 427 -35.96 10.00 11.68
N THR A 428 -35.00 9.99 12.62
CA THR A 428 -35.25 9.48 13.99
C THR A 428 -36.12 10.48 14.78
N PRO A 429 -37.31 10.09 15.27
CA PRO A 429 -38.22 11.01 15.98
C PRO A 429 -37.62 11.59 17.26
N GLY A 430 -37.91 12.86 17.56
CA GLY A 430 -37.63 13.48 18.86
C GLY A 430 -36.16 13.74 19.21
N VAL A 431 -35.23 13.55 18.27
CA VAL A 431 -33.77 13.69 18.48
C VAL A 431 -33.11 14.56 17.38
N THR A 432 -33.80 15.60 16.94
CA THR A 432 -33.32 16.53 15.91
C THR A 432 -32.11 17.34 16.38
N TYR A 433 -31.15 17.57 15.50
CA TYR A 433 -30.01 18.45 15.73
C TYR A 433 -29.44 18.95 14.40
N THR A 434 -28.60 19.99 14.47
CA THR A 434 -27.80 20.48 13.34
C THR A 434 -26.35 20.07 13.55
N ALA A 435 -25.71 19.51 12.52
CA ALA A 435 -24.27 19.30 12.49
C ALA A 435 -23.62 20.49 11.77
N ASP A 436 -22.85 21.30 12.49
CA ASP A 436 -22.23 22.53 11.98
C ASP A 436 -20.71 22.51 12.19
N GLY A 437 -19.98 23.34 11.44
CA GLY A 437 -18.56 23.63 11.66
C GLY A 437 -18.33 24.72 12.73
N LEU A 438 -19.36 25.49 13.10
CA LEU A 438 -19.28 26.42 14.22
C LEU A 438 -19.09 25.69 15.55
N GLU A 439 -18.35 26.31 16.46
CA GLU A 439 -18.30 25.84 17.86
C GLU A 439 -19.70 25.90 18.48
N HIS A 440 -19.99 24.96 19.37
CA HIS A 440 -21.35 24.72 19.82
C HIS A 440 -21.46 24.24 21.28
N THR A 441 -22.62 24.50 21.87
CA THR A 441 -23.04 23.86 23.11
C THR A 441 -23.29 22.37 22.90
N GLU A 442 -23.47 21.61 23.99
CA GLU A 442 -23.88 20.20 23.92
C GLU A 442 -25.16 19.95 23.09
N ALA A 443 -26.04 20.95 23.03
CA ALA A 443 -27.32 20.90 22.31
C ALA A 443 -27.21 21.30 20.82
N ALA A 444 -25.99 21.40 20.27
CA ALA A 444 -25.73 21.80 18.89
C ALA A 444 -26.13 23.26 18.56
N VAL A 445 -26.23 24.12 19.57
CA VAL A 445 -26.46 25.56 19.38
C VAL A 445 -25.10 26.26 19.26
N PRO A 446 -24.86 27.07 18.20
CA PRO A 446 -23.63 27.83 18.06
C PRO A 446 -23.28 28.63 19.31
N SER A 447 -22.02 28.60 19.73
CA SER A 447 -21.55 29.27 20.95
C SER A 447 -20.18 29.90 20.75
N SER A 448 -20.03 31.13 21.21
CA SER A 448 -18.74 31.83 21.36
C SER A 448 -18.24 31.82 22.82
N ASN A 449 -18.91 31.05 23.70
CA ASN A 449 -18.54 30.99 25.11
C ASN A 449 -17.26 30.17 25.29
N SER A 450 -16.28 30.78 25.97
CA SER A 450 -15.01 30.13 26.32
C SER A 450 -15.15 28.75 26.96
N ARG A 451 -16.16 28.55 27.82
CA ARG A 451 -16.39 27.27 28.50
C ARG A 451 -16.85 26.20 27.53
N ASP A 452 -17.77 26.52 26.62
CA ASP A 452 -18.27 25.57 25.63
C ASP A 452 -17.14 25.16 24.68
N HIS A 453 -16.34 26.14 24.25
CA HIS A 453 -15.18 25.89 23.39
C HIS A 453 -14.18 24.93 24.05
N GLN A 454 -13.74 25.23 25.28
CA GLN A 454 -12.82 24.36 26.01
C GLN A 454 -13.41 22.95 26.21
N LEU A 455 -14.69 22.88 26.61
CA LEU A 455 -15.37 21.60 26.84
C LEU A 455 -15.38 20.73 25.59
N GLN A 456 -15.72 21.30 24.43
CA GLN A 456 -15.83 20.55 23.18
C GLN A 456 -14.45 20.19 22.61
N LEU A 457 -13.43 21.05 22.74
CA LEU A 457 -12.04 20.70 22.42
C LEU A 457 -11.57 19.50 23.24
N ASP A 458 -11.68 19.58 24.57
CA ASP A 458 -11.27 18.51 25.49
C ASP A 458 -12.04 17.20 25.20
N LYS A 459 -13.32 17.30 24.84
CA LYS A 459 -14.16 16.14 24.48
C LYS A 459 -13.69 15.46 23.20
N ARG A 460 -13.46 16.24 22.13
CA ARG A 460 -13.02 15.72 20.82
C ARG A 460 -11.64 15.09 20.88
N GLU A 461 -10.74 15.62 21.71
CA GLU A 461 -9.43 15.02 21.95
C GLU A 461 -9.55 13.75 22.81
N ARG A 462 -10.27 13.83 23.95
CA ARG A 462 -10.37 12.74 24.93
C ARG A 462 -10.84 11.42 24.33
N LYS A 463 -11.81 11.46 23.40
CA LYS A 463 -12.32 10.23 22.76
C LYS A 463 -11.27 9.48 21.94
N LEU A 464 -10.27 10.18 21.38
CA LEU A 464 -9.16 9.55 20.68
C LEU A 464 -8.05 9.15 21.66
N ALA A 465 -7.64 10.08 22.52
CA ALA A 465 -6.50 9.88 23.42
C ALA A 465 -6.71 8.75 24.44
N ARG A 466 -7.94 8.53 24.91
CA ARG A 466 -8.26 7.50 25.91
C ARG A 466 -8.75 6.16 25.32
N PHE A 467 -8.88 6.05 24.01
CA PHE A 467 -9.31 4.80 23.40
C PHE A 467 -8.19 3.77 23.43
N ASP A 468 -8.49 2.52 23.83
CA ASP A 468 -7.52 1.45 23.73
C ASP A 468 -7.46 0.85 22.32
N TYR A 469 -6.43 1.22 21.59
CA TYR A 469 -6.13 0.69 20.25
C TYR A 469 -5.61 -0.76 20.24
N GLY A 470 -5.46 -1.41 21.40
CA GLY A 470 -4.89 -2.74 21.56
C GLY A 470 -3.45 -2.83 21.06
N ASP A 471 -3.01 -4.03 20.70
CA ASP A 471 -1.67 -4.29 20.15
C ASP A 471 -1.57 -4.01 18.64
N ALA A 472 -2.66 -3.60 17.99
CA ALA A 472 -2.68 -3.36 16.54
C ALA A 472 -1.96 -2.06 16.13
N TRP A 473 -1.60 -1.19 17.09
CA TRP A 473 -0.98 0.11 16.85
C TRP A 473 0.39 0.01 16.17
N ALA A 474 1.14 -1.07 16.38
CA ALA A 474 2.41 -1.33 15.72
C ALA A 474 2.73 -2.82 15.69
N ASP A 475 3.52 -3.22 14.71
CA ASP A 475 4.16 -4.54 14.70
C ASP A 475 5.57 -4.40 15.29
N ILE A 476 5.83 -5.11 16.38
CA ILE A 476 7.11 -5.09 17.09
C ILE A 476 7.78 -6.45 16.93
N ASP A 477 9.04 -6.47 16.48
CA ASP A 477 9.84 -7.69 16.31
C ASP A 477 11.26 -7.53 16.89
N GLY A 478 11.76 -8.60 17.49
CA GLY A 478 13.12 -8.67 18.00
C GLY A 478 13.37 -7.97 19.34
N ASP A 479 14.62 -8.05 19.77
CA ASP A 479 15.16 -7.55 21.02
C ASP A 479 16.45 -6.75 20.75
N GLY A 480 17.12 -6.33 21.83
CA GLY A 480 18.35 -5.56 21.78
C GLY A 480 18.23 -4.15 22.35
N ASP A 481 19.38 -3.49 22.44
CA ASP A 481 19.54 -2.13 22.97
C ASP A 481 19.41 -1.04 21.89
N ALA A 482 19.03 -1.43 20.68
CA ALA A 482 18.82 -0.54 19.54
C ALA A 482 17.48 -0.85 18.86
N ALA A 483 16.80 0.17 18.35
CA ALA A 483 15.54 0.04 17.62
C ALA A 483 15.53 0.79 16.29
N VAL A 484 14.88 0.20 15.29
CA VAL A 484 14.52 0.83 14.03
C VAL A 484 13.01 1.06 14.02
N ILE A 485 12.59 2.32 13.87
CA ILE A 485 11.18 2.73 13.81
C ILE A 485 10.83 3.14 12.38
N THR A 486 9.70 2.68 11.85
CA THR A 486 9.28 2.91 10.45
C THR A 486 7.76 2.86 10.31
N PHE A 487 7.20 3.25 9.16
CA PHE A 487 5.77 3.11 8.84
C PHE A 487 5.52 2.97 7.33
N GLY A 488 4.33 2.51 6.93
CA GLY A 488 3.94 2.43 5.52
C GLY A 488 4.76 1.39 4.72
N SER A 489 4.90 1.60 3.40
CA SER A 489 5.63 0.69 2.49
C SER A 489 7.09 0.41 2.86
N THR A 490 7.78 1.35 3.52
CA THR A 490 9.17 1.15 3.96
C THR A 490 9.32 0.00 4.97
N SER A 491 8.23 -0.35 5.67
CA SER A 491 8.20 -1.43 6.66
C SER A 491 8.70 -2.77 6.10
N ALA A 492 8.38 -3.09 4.85
CA ALA A 492 8.80 -4.35 4.24
C ALA A 492 10.32 -4.41 4.00
N ALA A 493 10.90 -3.31 3.50
CA ALA A 493 12.34 -3.18 3.29
C ALA A 493 13.11 -3.22 4.62
N VAL A 494 12.60 -2.52 5.64
CA VAL A 494 13.19 -2.52 6.99
C VAL A 494 13.12 -3.91 7.62
N ARG A 495 11.99 -4.63 7.51
CA ARG A 495 11.88 -6.01 8.03
C ARG A 495 12.94 -6.93 7.44
N GLU A 496 13.14 -6.88 6.13
CA GLU A 496 14.16 -7.70 5.47
C GLU A 496 15.59 -7.24 5.84
N ALA A 497 15.82 -5.93 5.95
CA ALA A 497 17.10 -5.38 6.40
C ALA A 497 17.48 -5.80 7.83
N VAL A 498 16.52 -5.74 8.77
CA VAL A 498 16.69 -6.19 10.16
C VAL A 498 16.97 -7.69 10.20
N ALA A 499 16.29 -8.50 9.38
CA ALA A 499 16.57 -9.93 9.30
C ALA A 499 17.99 -10.24 8.82
N ARG A 500 18.50 -9.47 7.84
CA ARG A 500 19.90 -9.57 7.37
C ARG A 500 20.89 -9.14 8.45
N ALA A 501 20.65 -8.01 9.11
CA ALA A 501 21.49 -7.52 10.19
C ALA A 501 21.59 -8.56 11.33
N ARG A 502 20.46 -9.15 11.70
CA ARG A 502 20.38 -10.21 12.72
C ARG A 502 21.20 -11.46 12.31
N ALA A 503 21.16 -11.84 11.04
CA ALA A 503 21.98 -12.95 10.53
C ALA A 503 23.50 -12.66 10.58
N GLU A 504 23.89 -11.39 10.59
CA GLU A 504 25.27 -10.92 10.78
C GLU A 504 25.63 -10.63 12.25
N GLY A 505 24.76 -10.98 13.20
CA GLY A 505 24.96 -10.75 14.63
C GLY A 505 24.66 -9.33 15.12
N VAL A 506 24.07 -8.48 14.27
CA VAL A 506 23.62 -7.13 14.64
C VAL A 506 22.15 -7.20 15.07
N HIS A 507 21.92 -7.24 16.38
CA HIS A 507 20.58 -7.29 16.96
C HIS A 507 19.97 -5.90 17.07
N VAL A 508 18.85 -5.69 16.37
CA VAL A 508 18.02 -4.48 16.46
C VAL A 508 16.55 -4.86 16.54
N ARG A 509 15.80 -4.14 17.39
CA ARG A 509 14.34 -4.23 17.48
C ARG A 509 13.71 -3.47 16.32
N LEU A 510 12.67 -4.01 15.72
CA LEU A 510 11.81 -3.31 14.76
C LEU A 510 10.54 -2.82 15.44
N ILE A 511 10.15 -1.58 15.16
CA ILE A 511 8.84 -1.02 15.50
C ILE A 511 8.23 -0.43 14.23
N ALA A 512 7.34 -1.18 13.56
CA ALA A 512 6.61 -0.72 12.38
C ALA A 512 5.23 -0.20 12.80
N MET A 513 5.05 1.12 12.80
CA MET A 513 3.83 1.76 13.31
C MET A 513 2.68 1.69 12.29
N ARG A 514 1.50 1.30 12.77
CA ARG A 514 0.24 1.28 12.03
C ARG A 514 -0.70 2.41 12.44
N LEU A 515 -0.79 2.71 13.74
CA LEU A 515 -1.47 3.91 14.24
C LEU A 515 -0.42 5.00 14.42
N LEU A 516 -0.56 6.08 13.68
CA LEU A 516 0.33 7.24 13.73
C LEU A 516 -0.25 8.32 14.63
N ALA A 517 -1.53 8.67 14.45
CA ALA A 517 -2.26 9.61 15.32
C ALA A 517 -3.61 9.02 15.76
N PRO A 518 -4.04 9.23 17.03
CA PRO A 518 -3.34 9.96 18.09
C PRO A 518 -2.05 9.27 18.53
N ALA A 519 -1.07 10.06 19.00
CA ALA A 519 0.18 9.52 19.54
C ALA A 519 -0.10 8.57 20.72
N GLN A 520 0.72 7.55 20.88
CA GLN A 520 0.60 6.54 21.95
C GLN A 520 1.87 6.50 22.82
N PRO A 521 2.17 7.57 23.59
CA PRO A 521 3.47 7.73 24.26
C PRO A 521 3.80 6.58 25.22
N GLU A 522 2.83 6.11 26.00
CA GLU A 522 3.02 4.99 26.94
C GLU A 522 3.32 3.67 26.20
N LYS A 523 2.62 3.40 25.09
CA LYS A 523 2.84 2.18 24.30
C LYS A 523 4.22 2.20 23.63
N LEU A 524 4.64 3.35 23.09
CA LEU A 524 5.97 3.47 22.48
C LEU A 524 7.07 3.41 23.53
N ALA A 525 6.90 4.06 24.69
CA ALA A 525 7.86 3.99 25.80
C ALA A 525 8.08 2.54 26.26
N LYS A 526 7.00 1.76 26.42
CA LYS A 526 7.07 0.33 26.70
C LYS A 526 7.78 -0.44 25.58
N ALA A 527 7.48 -0.15 24.32
CA ALA A 527 8.14 -0.78 23.18
C ALA A 527 9.64 -0.45 23.07
N LEU A 528 10.08 0.66 23.68
CA LEU A 528 11.46 1.12 23.72
C LEU A 528 12.19 0.77 25.03
N GLU A 529 11.58 -0.02 25.92
CA GLU A 529 12.25 -0.44 27.16
C GLU A 529 13.57 -1.17 26.85
N GLY A 530 14.64 -0.74 27.52
CA GLY A 530 16.01 -1.22 27.30
C GLY A 530 16.72 -0.66 26.05
N VAL A 531 16.04 0.11 25.20
CA VAL A 531 16.64 0.71 24.00
C VAL A 531 17.44 1.96 24.34
N ARG A 532 18.68 2.01 23.87
CA ARG A 532 19.62 3.13 24.02
C ARG A 532 19.79 3.94 22.74
N HIS A 533 19.57 3.30 21.58
CA HIS A 533 19.78 3.91 20.26
C HIS A 533 18.56 3.72 19.37
N VAL A 534 18.12 4.79 18.72
CA VAL A 534 16.99 4.76 17.79
C VAL A 534 17.40 5.27 16.41
N MET A 535 17.07 4.48 15.37
CA MET A 535 17.07 4.90 13.97
C MET A 535 15.61 5.00 13.50
N VAL A 536 15.27 6.06 12.77
CA VAL A 536 13.98 6.21 12.10
C VAL A 536 14.20 6.09 10.59
N VAL A 537 13.51 5.15 9.95
CA VAL A 537 13.57 4.93 8.49
C VAL A 537 12.28 5.44 7.86
N GLU A 538 12.41 6.27 6.83
CA GLU A 538 11.26 6.85 6.14
C GLU A 538 11.60 7.29 4.71
N GLN A 539 10.60 7.36 3.83
CA GLN A 539 10.80 7.73 2.42
C GLN A 539 10.26 9.14 2.13
N ASN A 540 10.92 10.16 2.67
CA ASN A 540 10.73 11.55 2.27
C ASN A 540 12.02 12.35 2.50
N HIS A 541 12.13 13.53 1.89
CA HIS A 541 13.32 14.37 2.03
C HIS A 541 13.50 14.94 3.45
N GLY A 542 12.40 15.28 4.11
CA GLY A 542 12.39 16.11 5.32
C GLY A 542 12.59 15.38 6.63
N GLY A 543 12.49 14.06 6.67
CA GLY A 543 12.44 13.33 7.94
C GLY A 543 11.15 13.65 8.72
N GLN A 544 10.00 13.66 8.04
CA GLN A 544 8.71 14.06 8.63
C GLN A 544 8.33 13.19 9.84
N PHE A 545 8.57 11.89 9.75
CA PHE A 545 8.25 10.95 10.81
C PHE A 545 9.18 11.09 12.00
N LEU A 546 10.49 11.25 11.77
CA LEU A 546 11.42 11.57 12.85
C LEU A 546 11.02 12.86 13.59
N ARG A 547 10.61 13.91 12.86
CA ARG A 547 10.12 15.16 13.47
C ARG A 547 8.85 14.95 14.27
N TYR A 548 7.88 14.22 13.70
CA TYR A 548 6.65 13.85 14.38
C TYR A 548 6.93 13.10 15.68
N LEU A 549 7.81 12.08 15.64
CA LEU A 549 8.16 11.30 16.81
C LEU A 549 8.85 12.15 17.89
N ARG A 550 9.80 13.02 17.52
CA ARG A 550 10.45 13.94 18.46
C ARG A 550 9.50 14.98 19.06
N GLY A 551 8.38 15.27 18.41
CA GLY A 551 7.37 16.19 18.91
C GLY A 551 6.38 15.58 19.91
N HIS A 552 6.26 14.24 19.93
CA HIS A 552 5.20 13.55 20.70
C HIS A 552 5.73 12.48 21.66
N PHE A 553 7.00 12.10 21.58
CA PHE A 553 7.56 10.97 22.32
C PHE A 553 8.95 11.29 22.89
N ASP A 554 9.20 10.80 24.10
CA ASP A 554 10.52 10.82 24.73
C ASP A 554 11.38 9.69 24.16
N LEU A 555 12.08 9.97 23.06
CA LEU A 555 12.95 9.00 22.40
C LEU A 555 14.32 8.90 23.10
N PRO A 556 14.91 7.69 23.22
CA PRO A 556 16.26 7.51 23.76
C PRO A 556 17.33 8.27 22.97
N ALA A 557 18.26 8.89 23.71
CA ALA A 557 19.40 9.63 23.17
C ALA A 557 19.00 10.63 22.06
N LYS A 558 19.90 10.90 21.10
CA LYS A 558 19.56 11.66 19.89
C LYS A 558 19.22 10.66 18.78
N PRO A 559 17.93 10.46 18.43
CA PRO A 559 17.55 9.56 17.35
C PRO A 559 18.15 10.01 16.02
N VAL A 560 18.54 9.04 15.20
CA VAL A 560 19.11 9.28 13.86
C VAL A 560 18.06 9.01 12.79
N GLY A 561 17.96 9.86 11.78
CA GLY A 561 17.08 9.66 10.63
C GLY A 561 17.84 9.04 9.46
N TYR A 562 17.27 7.99 8.86
CA TYR A 562 17.58 7.51 7.53
C TYR A 562 16.40 7.83 6.61
N HIS A 563 16.43 9.02 6.02
CA HIS A 563 15.35 9.54 5.19
C HIS A 563 15.83 9.79 3.76
N ARG A 564 15.13 9.19 2.79
CA ARG A 564 15.41 9.34 1.35
C ARG A 564 14.17 9.85 0.63
N PRO A 565 14.27 10.85 -0.24
CA PRO A 565 13.15 11.18 -1.12
C PRO A 565 12.84 10.01 -2.06
N GLY A 566 11.62 9.99 -2.60
CA GLY A 566 11.33 9.22 -3.79
C GLY A 566 12.12 9.77 -5.00
N PRO A 567 11.94 9.21 -6.21
CA PRO A 567 10.91 8.25 -6.60
C PRO A 567 11.27 6.77 -6.36
N LEU A 568 12.50 6.47 -5.93
CA LEU A 568 12.97 5.11 -5.74
C LEU A 568 12.51 4.57 -4.38
N PRO A 569 11.82 3.41 -4.34
CA PRO A 569 11.52 2.73 -3.09
C PRO A 569 12.81 2.33 -2.36
N LEU A 570 12.80 2.44 -1.03
CA LEU A 570 13.91 1.93 -0.23
C LEU A 570 14.08 0.42 -0.41
N ARG A 571 15.31 -0.03 -0.71
CA ARG A 571 15.65 -1.45 -0.84
C ARG A 571 16.20 -2.04 0.46
N PRO A 572 15.99 -3.35 0.72
CA PRO A 572 16.50 -3.99 1.93
C PRO A 572 18.01 -3.83 2.14
N GLY A 573 18.82 -3.91 1.08
CA GLY A 573 20.28 -3.87 1.15
C GLY A 573 20.84 -2.51 1.53
N GLU A 574 20.25 -1.42 1.05
CA GLU A 574 20.68 -0.07 1.46
C GLU A 574 20.32 0.21 2.93
N VAL A 575 19.13 -0.20 3.38
CA VAL A 575 18.70 -0.04 4.76
C VAL A 575 19.55 -0.93 5.67
N HIS A 576 19.86 -2.15 5.23
CA HIS A 576 20.75 -3.07 5.95
C HIS A 576 22.13 -2.44 6.17
N LYS A 577 22.73 -1.90 5.11
CA LYS A 577 24.02 -1.20 5.18
C LYS A 577 23.95 -0.02 6.14
N ALA A 578 22.89 0.79 6.08
CA ALA A 578 22.69 1.92 6.97
C ALA A 578 22.58 1.48 8.45
N ILE A 579 21.85 0.40 8.74
CA ILE A 579 21.75 -0.18 10.09
C ILE A 579 23.14 -0.64 10.58
N ALA A 580 23.88 -1.37 9.74
CA ALA A 580 25.20 -1.90 10.11
C ALA A 580 26.22 -0.78 10.36
N GLU A 581 26.25 0.26 9.53
CA GLU A 581 27.13 1.43 9.70
C GLU A 581 26.76 2.23 10.95
N TRP A 582 25.47 2.46 11.18
CA TRP A 582 24.97 3.13 12.38
C TRP A 582 25.33 2.39 13.66
N ARG A 583 25.18 1.05 13.68
CA ARG A 583 25.52 0.23 14.85
C ARG A 583 27.01 0.13 15.14
N LYS A 584 27.87 0.33 14.15
CA LYS A 584 29.33 0.44 14.38
C LYS A 584 29.72 1.77 15.00
N ALA A 585 28.92 2.81 14.80
CA ALA A 585 29.18 4.16 15.30
C ALA A 585 28.51 4.46 16.66
N ALA A 586 27.52 3.65 17.05
CA ALA A 586 26.75 3.74 18.29
C ALA A 586 27.39 2.87 19.40
#